data_AF-A0A162D6E1-F1
#
_entry.id   AF-A0A162D6E1-F1
#
_cell.length_a   1.000
_cell.length_b   1.000
_cell.length_c   1.000
_cell.angle_alpha   90.00
_cell.angle_beta   90.00
_cell.angle_gamma   90.00
#
_symmetry.space_group_name_H-M   'P 1'
#
loop_
_entity.id
_entity.type
_entity.pdbx_description
1 polymer ?
#
loop_
_entity_poly.entity_id
_entity_poly.type
_entity_poly.pdbx_seq_one_letter_code
_entity_poly.pdbx_strand_id
1 'polypeptide(L)' 'MPFHKRLAELSYIEQSRELNEQEYDDLEICLKANMHFVRKIVNLYELSYLASATDDVGWQLEICGQIDELIEGKGLQS' A
#
# COMPACT_ATOMS: atom_id res chain seq x y z
N MET A 1 7.95 1.98 0.04
CA MET A 1 6.84 2.42 0.90
C MET A 1 7.28 2.59 2.36
N PRO A 2 7.39 3.83 2.88
CA PRO A 2 7.96 4.11 4.21
C PRO A 2 7.11 3.60 5.39
N PHE A 3 5.77 3.57 5.29
CA PHE A 3 4.92 3.11 6.39
C PHE A 3 4.98 1.60 6.62
N HIS A 4 5.13 0.77 5.58
CA HIS A 4 5.31 -0.69 5.76
C HIS A 4 6.60 -1.00 6.55
N LYS A 5 7.67 -0.26 6.28
CA LYS A 5 8.93 -0.38 7.02
C LYS A 5 8.74 0.00 8.49
N ARG A 6 8.07 1.13 8.75
CA ARG A 6 7.79 1.59 10.11
C ARG A 6 6.88 0.63 10.89
N LEU A 7 5.85 0.07 10.26
CA LEU A 7 5.01 -0.98 10.86
C LEU A 7 5.84 -2.19 11.27
N ALA A 8 6.73 -2.68 10.39
CA ALA A 8 7.58 -3.82 10.71
C ALA A 8 8.55 -3.53 11.86
N GLU A 9 9.13 -2.33 11.91
CA GLU A 9 9.98 -1.89 13.02
C GLU A 9 9.20 -1.85 14.35
N LEU A 10 8.01 -1.25 14.36
CA LEU A 10 7.17 -1.15 15.56
C LEU A 10 6.73 -2.54 16.05
N SER A 11 6.31 -3.43 15.15
CA SER A 11 5.98 -4.82 15.48
C SER A 11 7.18 -5.60 16.03
N TYR A 12 8.40 -5.27 15.64
CA TYR A 12 9.61 -5.87 16.22
C TYR A 12 9.91 -5.31 17.61
N ILE A 13 9.76 -3.99 17.81
CA ILE A 13 9.96 -3.35 19.12
C ILE A 13 8.98 -3.91 20.15
N GLU A 14 7.70 -4.03 19.78
CA GLU A 14 6.61 -4.52 20.64
C GLU A 14 6.87 -5.94 21.18
N GLN A 15 7.62 -6.77 20.45
CA GLN A 15 8.01 -8.11 20.92
C GLN A 15 9.00 -8.08 22.09
N SER A 16 9.73 -6.96 22.27
CA SER A 16 10.79 -6.82 23.27
C SER A 16 10.38 -5.95 24.46
N ARG A 17 9.52 -4.95 24.24
CA ARG A 17 8.98 -4.05 25.26
C ARG A 17 7.69 -3.41 24.76
N GLU A 18 6.93 -2.83 25.67
CA GLU A 18 5.81 -1.97 25.29
C GLU A 18 6.28 -0.76 24.47
N LEU A 19 5.43 -0.35 23.52
CA LEU A 19 5.63 0.88 22.75
C LEU A 19 5.46 2.10 23.67
N ASN A 20 6.25 3.14 23.43
CA ASN A 20 6.03 4.43 24.07
C ASN A 20 4.94 5.22 23.33
N GLU A 21 4.51 6.34 23.90
CA GLU A 21 3.44 7.19 23.35
C GLU A 21 3.70 7.60 21.88
N GLN A 22 4.91 8.07 21.58
CA GLN A 22 5.30 8.46 20.22
C GLN A 22 5.27 7.27 19.24
N GLU A 23 5.64 6.08 19.70
CA GLU A 23 5.60 4.86 18.89
C GLU A 23 4.16 4.38 18.63
N TYR A 24 3.24 4.58 19.59
CA TYR A 24 1.82 4.36 19.38
C TYR A 24 1.21 5.35 18.40
N ASP A 25 1.57 6.64 18.48
CA ASP A 25 1.15 7.65 17.52
C ASP A 25 1.63 7.30 16.10
N ASP A 26 2.90 6.90 15.97
CA ASP A 26 3.47 6.43 14.71
C ASP A 26 2.75 5.18 14.19
N LEU A 27 2.41 4.24 15.08
CA LEU A 27 1.65 3.03 14.74
C LEU A 27 0.29 3.40 14.15
N GLU A 28 -0.45 4.31 14.79
CA GLU A 28 -1.76 4.75 14.32
C GLU A 28 -1.68 5.41 12.94
N ILE A 29 -0.70 6.31 12.75
CA ILE A 29 -0.46 6.99 11.47
C ILE A 29 -0.15 5.95 10.38
N CYS A 30 0.74 5.00 10.67
CA CYS A 30 1.14 3.99 9.71
C CYS A 30 0.01 3.01 9.38
N LEU A 31 -0.83 2.64 10.35
CA LEU A 31 -2.00 1.80 10.13
C LEU A 31 -3.04 2.49 9.24
N LYS A 32 -3.29 3.79 9.46
CA LYS A 32 -4.16 4.60 8.58
C LYS A 32 -3.62 4.62 7.14
N ALA A 33 -2.32 4.91 6.97
CA ALA A 33 -1.69 4.90 5.65
C ALA A 33 -1.78 3.52 4.97
N ASN A 34 -1.53 2.44 5.73
CA ASN A 34 -1.65 1.07 5.24
C ASN A 34 -3.09 0.73 4.81
N MET A 35 -4.09 1.14 5.59
CA MET A 35 -5.50 0.93 5.25
C MET A 35 -5.85 1.60 3.91
N HIS A 36 -5.42 2.84 3.70
CA HIS A 36 -5.63 3.54 2.43
C HIS A 36 -4.93 2.86 1.26
N PHE A 37 -3.67 2.43 1.46
CA PHE A 37 -2.91 1.69 0.45
C PHE A 37 -3.59 0.38 0.07
N VAL A 38 -3.94 -0.46 1.06
CA VAL A 38 -4.57 -1.77 0.85
C VAL A 38 -5.91 -1.60 0.12
N ARG A 39 -6.73 -0.63 0.53
CA ARG A 39 -7.99 -0.35 -0.16
C ARG A 39 -7.77 0.00 -1.63
N LYS A 40 -6.79 0.86 -1.93
CA LYS A 40 -6.52 1.27 -3.31
C LYS A 40 -5.97 0.13 -4.16
N ILE A 41 -5.02 -0.64 -3.64
CA ILE A 41 -4.38 -1.71 -4.40
C ILE A 41 -5.32 -2.89 -4.67
N VAL A 42 -6.18 -3.26 -3.70
CA VAL A 42 -7.21 -4.31 -3.89
C VAL A 42 -8.16 -3.92 -5.01
N ASN A 43 -8.68 -2.69 -4.99
CA ASN A 43 -9.56 -2.20 -6.06
C ASN A 43 -8.88 -2.27 -7.45
N LEU A 44 -7.60 -1.91 -7.54
CA LEU A 44 -6.87 -1.99 -8.82
C LEU A 44 -6.72 -3.44 -9.29
N TYR A 45 -6.42 -4.38 -8.39
CA TYR A 45 -6.36 -5.80 -8.78
C TYR A 45 -7.71 -6.35 -9.25
N GLU A 46 -8.81 -5.97 -8.58
CA GLU A 46 -10.16 -6.34 -9.01
C GLU A 46 -10.48 -5.78 -10.41
N LEU A 47 -10.13 -4.52 -10.68
CA LEU A 47 -10.32 -3.93 -12.00
C LEU A 47 -9.45 -4.62 -13.06
N SER A 48 -8.19 -4.96 -12.74
CA SER A 48 -7.29 -5.66 -13.66
C SER A 48 -7.84 -7.03 -14.03
N TYR A 49 -8.43 -7.73 -13.04
CA TYR A 49 -9.11 -8.98 -13.26
C TYR A 49 -10.33 -8.83 -14.18
N LEU A 50 -11.16 -7.80 -13.97
CA LEU A 50 -12.31 -7.52 -14.84
C LEU A 50 -11.88 -7.19 -16.28
N ALA A 51 -10.83 -6.39 -16.46
CA ALA A 51 -10.28 -6.06 -17.76
C ALA A 51 -9.80 -7.32 -18.50
N SER A 52 -9.11 -8.20 -17.79
CA SER A 52 -8.68 -9.49 -18.32
C SER A 52 -9.85 -10.38 -18.69
N ALA A 53 -10.91 -10.41 -17.88
CA ALA A 53 -12.10 -11.22 -18.13
C ALA A 53 -12.92 -10.75 -19.35
N THR A 54 -12.72 -9.50 -19.79
CA THR A 54 -13.34 -8.92 -20.99
C THR A 54 -12.39 -8.85 -22.19
N ASP A 55 -11.22 -9.48 -22.11
CA ASP A 55 -10.16 -9.43 -23.12
C ASP A 55 -9.69 -7.99 -23.49
N ASP A 56 -9.89 -7.03 -22.58
CA ASP A 56 -9.46 -5.64 -22.76
C ASP A 56 -8.03 -5.47 -22.27
N VAL A 57 -7.09 -5.87 -23.11
CA VAL A 57 -5.64 -5.82 -22.83
C VAL A 57 -5.16 -4.38 -22.62
N GLY A 58 -5.74 -3.41 -23.33
CA GLY A 58 -5.36 -1.99 -23.20
C GLY A 58 -5.67 -1.48 -21.80
N TRP A 59 -6.91 -1.67 -21.36
CA TRP A 59 -7.34 -1.31 -20.02
C TRP A 59 -6.57 -2.07 -18.93
N GLN A 60 -6.30 -3.36 -19.14
CA GLN A 60 -5.52 -4.16 -18.20
C GLN A 60 -4.10 -3.59 -18.01
N LEU A 61 -3.41 -3.22 -19.10
CA LEU A 61 -2.07 -2.64 -19.04
C LEU A 61 -2.06 -1.28 -18.33
N GLU A 62 -3.07 -0.44 -18.55
CA GLU A 62 -3.22 0.83 -17.83
C GLU A 62 -3.35 0.63 -16.31
N ILE A 63 -4.15 -0.37 -15.90
CA ILE A 63 -4.31 -0.69 -14.47
C ILE A 63 -3.02 -1.24 -13.88
N CYS A 64 -2.30 -2.12 -14.60
CA CYS A 64 -0.99 -2.60 -14.16
C CYS A 64 -0.01 -1.45 -13.94
N GLY A 65 0.01 -0.45 -14.83
CA GLY A 65 0.81 0.77 -14.65
C GLY A 65 0.46 1.52 -13.36
N GLN A 66 -0.83 1.67 -13.05
CA GLN A 66 -1.28 2.30 -11.81
C GLN A 66 -0.90 1.50 -10.55
N ILE A 67 -0.88 0.16 -10.64
CA ILE A 67 -0.41 -0.72 -9.56
C ILE A 67 1.09 -0.51 -9.33
N ASP A 68 1.88 -0.48 -10.41
CA ASP A 68 3.33 -0.27 -10.35
C ASP A 68 3.65 1.10 -9.73
N GLU A 69 3.00 2.17 -10.20
CA GLU A 69 3.14 3.52 -9.63
C GLU A 69 2.81 3.54 -8.13
N LEU A 70 1.73 2.86 -7.74
CA LEU A 70 1.30 2.77 -6.36
C LEU A 70 2.29 1.98 -5.50
N ILE A 71 2.93 0.91 -6.01
CA ILE A 71 3.89 0.10 -5.24
C ILE A 71 5.25 0.80 -5.15
N GLU A 72 5.74 1.32 -6.27
CA GLU A 72 7.05 1.99 -6.35
C GLU A 72 7.05 3.37 -5.68
N GLY A 73 5.87 3.96 -5.46
CA GLY A 73 5.72 5.32 -4.93
C GLY A 73 6.13 6.40 -5.95
N LYS A 74 6.20 6.05 -7.24
CA LYS A 74 6.46 6.99 -8.33
C LYS A 74 5.17 7.72 -8.70
N GLY A 75 4.69 8.57 -7.79
CA GLY A 75 3.91 9.73 -8.21
C GLY A 75 4.86 10.69 -8.91
N LEU A 76 4.83 10.68 -10.25
CA LEU A 76 5.36 11.68 -11.19
C LEU A 76 6.03 12.92 -10.54
N GLN A 77 7.37 12.93 -10.52
CA GLN A 77 8.11 14.17 -10.75
C GLN A 77 8.09 14.42 -12.26
N SER A 78 7.07 15.12 -12.73
CA SER A 78 7.01 15.69 -14.09
C SER A 78 6.14 16.92 -14.08
#